data_AF-A0A396LQP6-F1
#
_entry.id   AF-A0A396LQP6-F1
#
_cell.length_a   1.000
_cell.length_b   1.000
_cell.length_c   1.000
_cell.angle_alpha   90.00
_cell.angle_beta   90.00
_cell.angle_gamma   90.00
#
_symmetry.space_group_name_H-M   'P 1'
#
loop_
_entity.id
_entity.type
_entity.pdbx_description
1 polymer ?
#
loop_
_entity_poly.entity_id
_entity_poly.type
_entity_poly.pdbx_seq_one_letter_code
_entity_poly.pdbx_strand_id
1 'polypeptide(L)'
;MDANRYFDAMHNAMLAQHPGAQLLLTVKLQDTCGNDACLELKQLPGESTSILCYSTMGRRCLNFQLFRKGWQLCHNADGQLVGRFPSSADGLIDETDFRAYCREDRLDMPRTQRITAELRQCAGINYQGSIPQNARTGAVITVESFVGAGARWTYWSQDVLPSLPLGAILYWLADHLAGAERRTLQADPQAARLAAQWLAGDTAVFFHPSVPMTAMNTVSSGSAPARRRTTVPAARNKSWQSIMAVMAGM
;
A
#
# COMPACT_ATOMS: atom_id res chain seq x y z
N MET A 1 -1.05 -17.01 10.82
CA MET A 1 0.20 -16.23 10.90
C MET A 1 -0.06 -14.96 11.72
N ASP A 2 0.87 -14.57 12.58
CA ASP A 2 0.81 -13.26 13.27
C ASP A 2 1.13 -12.11 12.29
N ALA A 3 0.53 -10.94 12.51
CA ALA A 3 0.75 -9.72 11.72
C ALA A 3 2.20 -9.28 11.70
N ASN A 4 2.87 -9.32 12.85
CA ASN A 4 4.25 -8.85 12.96
C ASN A 4 5.16 -9.65 12.05
N ARG A 5 5.04 -10.99 12.07
CA ARG A 5 5.82 -11.87 11.19
C ARG A 5 5.59 -11.60 9.70
N TYR A 6 4.35 -11.36 9.29
CA TYR A 6 4.04 -10.97 7.91
C TYR A 6 4.77 -9.69 7.52
N PHE A 7 4.66 -8.65 8.35
CA PHE A 7 5.28 -7.36 8.06
C PHE A 7 6.80 -7.43 8.11
N ASP A 8 7.40 -8.20 9.00
CA ASP A 8 8.84 -8.37 9.08
C ASP A 8 9.38 -9.08 7.82
N ALA A 9 8.73 -10.15 7.38
CA ALA A 9 9.10 -10.85 6.15
C ALA A 9 8.95 -9.95 4.92
N MET A 10 7.84 -9.20 4.83
CA MET A 10 7.60 -8.28 3.73
C MET A 10 8.59 -7.10 3.73
N HIS A 11 8.84 -6.50 4.90
CA HIS A 11 9.82 -5.43 5.08
C HIS A 11 11.23 -5.89 4.69
N ASN A 12 11.65 -7.09 5.13
CA ASN A 12 12.94 -7.64 4.73
C ASN A 12 13.04 -7.89 3.22
N ALA A 13 11.97 -8.39 2.60
CA ALA A 13 11.92 -8.61 1.16
C ALA A 13 11.99 -7.29 0.38
N MET A 14 11.26 -6.27 0.82
CA MET A 14 11.30 -4.94 0.24
C MET A 14 12.65 -4.28 0.48
N LEU A 15 13.19 -4.24 1.70
CA LEU A 15 14.52 -3.68 1.99
C LEU A 15 15.64 -4.31 1.15
N ALA A 16 15.56 -5.62 0.88
CA ALA A 16 16.50 -6.28 0.01
C ALA A 16 16.38 -5.84 -1.47
N GLN A 17 15.25 -5.24 -1.86
CA GLN A 17 15.08 -4.53 -3.12
C GLN A 17 15.67 -3.12 -2.99
N HIS A 18 16.51 -2.76 -3.95
CA HIS A 18 17.26 -1.49 -4.01
C HIS A 18 18.32 -1.33 -2.90
N PRO A 19 19.36 -2.21 -2.89
CA PRO A 19 20.45 -2.08 -1.93
C PRO A 19 21.14 -0.72 -2.08
N GLY A 20 21.35 -0.04 -0.95
CA GLY A 20 21.94 1.30 -0.90
C GLY A 20 20.95 2.46 -1.09
N ALA A 21 19.66 2.19 -1.36
CA ALA A 21 18.64 3.22 -1.33
C ALA A 21 18.42 3.74 0.09
N GLN A 22 18.19 5.05 0.21
CA GLN A 22 17.79 5.66 1.46
C GLN A 22 16.30 5.41 1.69
N LEU A 23 15.96 4.72 2.78
CA LEU A 23 14.58 4.61 3.23
C LEU A 23 14.12 5.96 3.78
N LEU A 24 12.99 6.47 3.29
CA LEU A 24 12.40 7.74 3.73
C LEU A 24 11.21 7.51 4.68
N LEU A 25 10.36 6.54 4.34
CA LEU A 25 9.10 6.29 5.03
C LEU A 25 8.72 4.82 4.94
N THR A 26 8.22 4.24 6.02
CA THR A 26 7.48 2.96 6.01
C THR A 26 6.05 3.19 6.46
N VAL A 27 5.11 2.44 5.88
CA VAL A 27 3.71 2.44 6.27
C VAL A 27 3.25 0.99 6.41
N LYS A 28 2.68 0.65 7.56
CA LYS A 28 2.01 -0.62 7.83
C LYS A 28 0.55 -0.34 8.16
N LEU A 29 -0.35 -0.88 7.35
CA LEU A 29 -1.79 -0.86 7.59
C LEU A 29 -2.22 -2.28 7.93
N GLN A 30 -2.90 -2.45 9.04
CA GLN A 30 -3.37 -3.75 9.51
C GLN A 30 -4.81 -3.66 9.99
N ASP A 31 -5.68 -4.51 9.46
CA ASP A 31 -7.05 -4.65 9.99
C ASP A 31 -7.28 -6.04 10.61
N THR A 32 -8.44 -6.19 11.26
CA THR A 32 -8.83 -7.47 11.88
C THR A 32 -9.26 -8.53 10.88
N CYS A 33 -9.56 -8.15 9.65
CA CYS A 33 -9.96 -9.04 8.55
C CYS A 33 -8.75 -9.62 7.80
N GLY A 34 -7.54 -9.14 8.10
CA GLY A 34 -6.30 -9.52 7.43
C GLY A 34 -6.09 -8.83 6.07
N ASN A 35 -6.78 -7.70 5.82
CA ASN A 35 -6.44 -6.77 4.74
C ASN A 35 -5.31 -5.89 5.26
N ASP A 36 -4.09 -6.30 4.95
CA ASP A 36 -2.89 -5.63 5.42
C ASP A 36 -2.11 -5.06 4.21
N ALA A 37 -1.58 -3.85 4.37
CA ALA A 37 -0.74 -3.19 3.38
C ALA A 37 0.62 -2.82 3.99
N CYS A 38 1.69 -3.03 3.23
CA CYS A 38 3.02 -2.55 3.57
C CYS A 38 3.53 -1.65 2.45
N LEU A 39 4.07 -0.49 2.77
CA LEU A 39 4.65 0.45 1.83
C LEU A 39 6.01 0.95 2.34
N GLU A 40 6.96 1.13 1.44
CA GLU A 40 8.27 1.73 1.67
C GLU A 40 8.55 2.77 0.59
N LEU A 41 8.79 4.01 1.01
CA LEU A 41 9.28 5.06 0.12
C LEU A 41 10.80 5.13 0.24
N LYS A 42 11.49 5.00 -0.89
CA LYS A 42 12.95 4.97 -0.97
C LYS A 42 13.46 5.98 -1.96
N GLN A 43 14.62 6.57 -1.67
CA GLN A 43 15.34 7.43 -2.59
C GLN A 43 16.63 6.73 -3.02
N LEU A 44 16.81 6.54 -4.34
CA LEU A 44 18.03 5.96 -4.87
C LEU A 44 19.20 6.95 -4.75
N PRO A 45 20.45 6.47 -4.54
CA PRO A 45 21.61 7.34 -4.46
C PRO A 45 21.78 8.21 -5.70
N GLY A 46 21.91 9.52 -5.50
CA GLY A 46 22.08 10.48 -6.60
C GLY A 46 20.80 10.82 -7.37
N GLU A 47 19.65 10.22 -7.04
CA GLU A 47 18.38 10.54 -7.67
C GLU A 47 17.57 11.57 -6.88
N SER A 48 16.89 12.48 -7.58
CA SER A 48 15.92 13.42 -7.01
C SER A 48 14.50 12.86 -6.93
N THR A 49 14.28 11.66 -7.49
CA THR A 49 13.02 10.92 -7.45
C THR A 49 13.05 9.82 -6.41
N SER A 50 11.88 9.37 -5.98
CA SER A 50 11.73 8.22 -5.09
C SER A 50 11.06 7.05 -5.79
N ILE A 51 11.21 5.87 -5.20
CA ILE A 51 10.51 4.63 -5.56
C ILE A 51 9.62 4.24 -4.38
N LEU A 52 8.36 3.94 -4.66
CA LEU A 52 7.45 3.34 -3.70
C LEU A 52 7.41 1.83 -3.93
N CYS A 53 7.93 1.07 -2.97
CA CYS A 53 7.74 -0.38 -2.89
C CYS A 53 6.49 -0.65 -2.04
N TYR A 54 5.58 -1.52 -2.47
CA TYR A 54 4.37 -1.81 -1.70
C TYR A 54 3.81 -3.22 -1.93
N SER A 55 3.04 -3.71 -0.97
CA SER A 55 2.30 -4.97 -1.07
C SER A 55 0.96 -4.86 -0.37
N THR A 56 -0.08 -5.32 -1.05
CA THR A 56 -1.44 -5.50 -0.52
C THR A 56 -1.83 -6.97 -0.44
N MET A 57 -0.85 -7.89 -0.42
CA MET A 57 -1.16 -9.31 -0.28
C MET A 57 -2.02 -9.54 0.97
N GLY A 58 -1.64 -8.89 2.07
CA GLY A 58 -2.29 -9.04 3.36
C GLY A 58 -2.11 -10.44 3.95
N ARG A 59 -2.28 -10.58 5.26
CA ARG A 59 -2.20 -11.93 5.87
C ARG A 59 -3.25 -12.88 5.35
N ARG A 60 -4.45 -12.40 5.01
CA ARG A 60 -5.53 -13.27 4.53
C ARG A 60 -5.14 -13.96 3.23
N CYS A 61 -4.67 -13.22 2.23
CA CYS A 61 -4.28 -13.83 0.96
C CYS A 61 -2.97 -14.61 1.11
N LEU A 62 -2.04 -14.15 1.96
CA LEU A 62 -0.81 -14.90 2.23
C LEU A 62 -1.08 -16.27 2.84
N ASN A 63 -1.96 -16.39 3.84
CA ASN A 63 -2.31 -17.69 4.43
C ASN A 63 -2.81 -18.67 3.36
N PHE A 64 -3.60 -18.20 2.39
CA PHE A 64 -4.03 -19.01 1.26
C PHE A 64 -2.86 -19.41 0.34
N GLN A 65 -1.94 -18.50 0.04
CA GLN A 65 -0.75 -18.82 -0.76
C GLN A 65 0.17 -19.83 -0.04
N LEU A 66 0.35 -19.69 1.27
CA LEU A 66 1.14 -20.63 2.06
C LEU A 66 0.51 -22.02 2.07
N PHE A 67 -0.82 -22.10 2.23
CA PHE A 67 -1.51 -23.37 2.12
C PHE A 67 -1.32 -24.01 0.74
N ARG A 68 -1.47 -23.21 -0.33
CA ARG A 68 -1.23 -23.66 -1.70
C ARG A 68 0.21 -24.15 -1.89
N LYS A 69 1.20 -23.43 -1.38
CA LYS A 69 2.62 -23.82 -1.43
C LYS A 69 2.85 -25.12 -0.68
N GLY A 70 2.34 -25.25 0.55
CA GLY A 70 2.44 -26.48 1.32
C GLY A 70 1.79 -27.67 0.62
N TRP A 71 0.64 -27.47 -0.04
CA TRP A 71 0.00 -28.50 -0.85
C TRP A 71 0.89 -28.93 -2.02
N GLN A 72 1.48 -27.97 -2.74
CA GLN A 72 2.41 -28.23 -3.84
C GLN A 72 3.69 -28.95 -3.39
N LEU A 73 4.12 -28.76 -2.15
CA LEU A 73 5.30 -29.44 -1.61
C LEU A 73 5.03 -30.91 -1.28
N CYS A 74 3.78 -31.29 -0.97
CA CYS A 74 3.43 -32.67 -0.62
C CYS A 74 2.70 -33.44 -1.73
N HIS A 75 2.31 -32.80 -2.84
CA HIS A 75 1.64 -33.46 -3.97
C HIS A 75 2.46 -33.38 -5.26
N ASN A 76 2.41 -34.44 -6.08
CA ASN A 76 2.98 -34.44 -7.43
C ASN A 76 2.06 -33.70 -8.43
N ALA A 77 2.47 -33.62 -9.69
CA ALA A 77 1.71 -32.94 -10.75
C ALA A 77 0.31 -33.54 -10.99
N ASP A 78 0.14 -34.83 -10.70
CA ASP A 78 -1.15 -35.54 -10.81
C ASP A 78 -2.03 -35.36 -9.56
N GLY A 79 -1.54 -34.62 -8.54
CA GLY A 79 -2.26 -34.38 -7.30
C GLY A 79 -2.25 -35.56 -6.33
N GLN A 80 -1.33 -36.51 -6.48
CA GLN A 80 -1.14 -37.60 -5.52
C GLN A 80 -0.23 -37.14 -4.38
N LEU A 81 -0.56 -37.53 -3.14
CA LEU A 81 0.26 -37.26 -1.97
C LEU A 81 1.57 -38.07 -2.04
N VAL A 82 2.69 -37.40 -2.21
CA VAL A 82 4.04 -37.99 -2.33
C VAL A 82 5.01 -37.52 -1.24
N GLY A 83 4.63 -36.51 -0.46
CA GLY A 83 5.43 -35.96 0.63
C GLY A 83 4.60 -35.66 1.87
N ARG A 84 5.21 -34.97 2.84
CA ARG A 84 4.51 -34.47 4.03
C ARG A 84 4.29 -32.98 3.91
N PHE A 85 3.09 -32.53 4.28
CA PHE A 85 2.82 -31.11 4.41
C PHE A 85 3.73 -30.54 5.52
N PRO A 86 4.35 -29.37 5.35
CA PRO A 86 5.22 -28.78 6.37
C PRO A 86 4.51 -28.63 7.72
N SER A 87 5.19 -29.04 8.80
CA SER A 87 4.61 -29.09 10.14
C SER A 87 4.54 -27.74 10.85
N SER A 88 5.10 -26.67 10.27
CA SER A 88 5.09 -25.32 10.82
C SER A 88 4.81 -24.28 9.74
N ALA A 89 4.20 -23.16 10.15
CA ALA A 89 4.05 -21.99 9.30
C ALA A 89 5.40 -21.37 8.94
N ASP A 90 6.40 -21.47 9.83
CA ASP A 90 7.73 -20.92 9.62
C ASP A 90 8.44 -21.58 8.44
N GLY A 91 8.38 -22.92 8.34
CA GLY A 91 8.94 -23.63 7.18
C GLY A 91 8.24 -23.27 5.86
N LEU A 92 6.98 -22.82 5.89
CA LEU A 92 6.30 -22.32 4.69
C LEU A 92 6.69 -20.89 4.35
N ILE A 93 6.93 -20.05 5.36
CA ILE A 93 7.38 -18.65 5.18
C ILE A 93 8.79 -18.63 4.58
N ASP A 94 9.70 -19.45 5.09
CA ASP A 94 11.09 -19.52 4.61
C ASP A 94 11.17 -19.94 3.12
N GLU A 95 10.23 -20.78 2.68
CA GLU A 95 10.10 -21.25 1.30
C GLU A 95 9.30 -20.29 0.39
N THR A 96 8.78 -19.20 0.94
CA THR A 96 7.97 -18.21 0.21
C THR A 96 8.83 -17.07 -0.28
N ASP A 97 8.83 -16.85 -1.60
CA ASP A 97 9.44 -15.66 -2.18
C ASP A 97 8.52 -14.43 -2.03
N PHE A 98 8.71 -13.69 -0.94
CA PHE A 98 7.94 -12.46 -0.67
C PHE A 98 8.17 -11.36 -1.71
N ARG A 99 9.28 -11.39 -2.45
CA ARG A 99 9.56 -10.39 -3.50
C ARG A 99 8.56 -10.48 -4.64
N ALA A 100 8.04 -11.68 -4.92
CA ALA A 100 7.00 -11.90 -5.92
C ALA A 100 5.68 -11.16 -5.61
N TYR A 101 5.53 -10.67 -4.38
CA TYR A 101 4.35 -9.95 -3.90
C TYR A 101 4.62 -8.47 -3.62
N CYS A 102 5.83 -7.99 -3.91
CA CYS A 102 6.19 -6.58 -3.87
C CYS A 102 5.95 -5.96 -5.25
N ARG A 103 5.35 -4.78 -5.26
CA ARG A 103 5.18 -3.93 -6.44
C ARG A 103 6.00 -2.67 -6.26
N GLU A 104 6.40 -2.08 -7.37
CA GLU A 104 7.23 -0.88 -7.38
C GLU A 104 6.67 0.13 -8.36
N ASP A 105 6.57 1.38 -7.93
CA ASP A 105 6.20 2.51 -8.78
C ASP A 105 7.15 3.69 -8.49
N ARG A 106 7.46 4.49 -9.52
CA ARG A 106 8.28 5.70 -9.35
C ARG A 106 7.40 6.88 -8.94
N LEU A 107 7.88 7.67 -8.00
CA LEU A 107 7.33 8.98 -7.67
C LEU A 107 8.13 10.05 -8.38
N ASP A 108 7.42 10.99 -9.01
CA ASP A 108 8.04 12.15 -9.61
C ASP A 108 8.77 13.04 -8.59
N MET A 109 9.62 13.92 -9.11
CA MET A 109 10.45 14.79 -8.29
C MET A 109 9.61 15.77 -7.43
N PRO A 110 8.57 16.46 -7.95
CA PRO A 110 7.71 17.31 -7.12
C PRO A 110 7.09 16.59 -5.93
N ARG A 111 6.49 15.41 -6.14
CA ARG A 111 5.92 14.59 -5.06
C ARG A 111 6.99 14.17 -4.06
N THR A 112 8.15 13.73 -4.55
CA THR A 112 9.27 13.34 -3.70
C THR A 112 9.73 14.50 -2.80
N GLN A 113 9.91 15.69 -3.38
CA GLN A 113 10.33 16.87 -2.65
C GLN A 113 9.28 17.31 -1.62
N ARG A 114 8.00 17.32 -2.00
CA ARG A 114 6.89 17.65 -1.11
C ARG A 114 6.85 16.70 0.07
N ILE A 115 6.80 15.38 -0.17
CA ILE A 115 6.76 14.37 0.90
C ILE A 115 7.96 14.54 1.83
N THR A 116 9.17 14.66 1.29
CA THR A 116 10.40 14.80 2.10
C THR A 116 10.38 16.09 2.93
N ALA A 117 9.87 17.20 2.41
CA ALA A 117 9.78 18.46 3.14
C ALA A 117 8.82 18.36 4.33
N GLU A 118 7.63 17.81 4.12
CA GLU A 118 6.63 17.60 5.18
C GLU A 118 7.13 16.62 6.26
N LEU A 119 7.81 15.55 5.84
CA LEU A 119 8.44 14.61 6.78
C LEU A 119 9.55 15.27 7.63
N ARG A 120 10.34 16.20 7.06
CA ARG A 120 11.31 16.99 7.83
C ARG A 120 10.65 17.91 8.84
N GLN A 121 9.54 18.56 8.47
CA GLN A 121 8.80 19.44 9.39
C GLN A 121 8.22 18.67 10.58
N CYS A 122 7.84 17.40 10.34
CA CYS A 122 7.28 16.52 11.34
C CYS A 122 8.34 15.68 12.10
N ALA A 123 9.63 15.87 11.82
CA ALA A 123 10.70 15.08 12.44
C ALA A 123 10.76 15.31 13.97
N GLY A 124 10.94 14.23 14.73
CA GLY A 124 10.95 14.19 16.19
C GLY A 124 9.56 14.14 16.84
N ILE A 125 8.47 14.30 16.07
CA ILE A 125 7.11 14.31 16.60
C ILE A 125 6.52 12.91 16.53
N ASN A 126 6.58 12.19 17.64
CA ASN A 126 5.95 10.87 17.76
C ASN A 126 4.48 10.98 18.20
N TYR A 127 3.66 10.04 17.73
CA TYR A 127 2.27 9.91 18.16
C TYR A 127 1.90 8.45 18.39
N GLN A 128 1.23 8.19 19.52
CA GLN A 128 0.66 6.89 19.83
C GLN A 128 -0.81 7.09 20.19
N GLY A 129 -1.69 6.73 19.26
CA GLY A 129 -3.13 6.72 19.45
C GLY A 129 -3.57 5.65 20.44
N SER A 130 -4.70 5.90 21.07
CA SER A 130 -5.29 4.93 22.01
C SER A 130 -5.89 3.76 21.25
N ILE A 131 -5.86 2.58 21.85
CA ILE A 131 -6.55 1.41 21.30
C ILE A 131 -8.06 1.62 21.47
N PRO A 132 -8.87 1.58 20.40
CA PRO A 132 -10.31 1.77 20.49
C PRO A 132 -10.93 0.59 21.24
N GLN A 133 -12.07 0.85 21.90
CA GLN A 133 -12.82 -0.19 22.61
C GLN A 133 -13.21 -1.36 21.70
N ASN A 134 -13.45 -1.08 20.41
CA ASN A 134 -13.72 -2.10 19.40
C ASN A 134 -12.67 -2.05 18.28
N ALA A 135 -11.62 -2.86 18.42
CA ALA A 135 -10.58 -3.01 17.42
C ALA A 135 -11.07 -3.57 16.07
N ARG A 136 -12.30 -4.11 15.99
CA ARG A 136 -12.81 -4.75 14.76
C ARG A 136 -13.36 -3.78 13.72
N THR A 137 -13.50 -2.50 14.07
CA THR A 137 -14.14 -1.53 13.18
C THR A 137 -13.16 -0.73 12.32
N GLY A 138 -11.85 -0.78 12.60
CA GLY A 138 -10.84 -0.01 11.87
C GLY A 138 -9.55 -0.77 11.61
N ALA A 139 -8.62 -0.08 10.95
CA ALA A 139 -7.25 -0.55 10.77
C ALA A 139 -6.31 0.23 11.70
N VAL A 140 -5.29 -0.46 12.23
CA VAL A 140 -4.11 0.20 12.79
C VAL A 140 -3.23 0.64 11.64
N ILE A 141 -2.83 1.91 11.66
CA ILE A 141 -1.88 2.50 10.72
C ILE A 141 -0.64 2.88 11.52
N THR A 142 0.50 2.31 11.15
CA THR A 142 1.81 2.66 11.68
C THR A 142 2.62 3.29 10.57
N VAL A 143 3.13 4.49 10.80
CA VAL A 143 4.00 5.21 9.87
C VAL A 143 5.31 5.52 10.58
N GLU A 144 6.43 5.19 9.94
CA GLU A 144 7.76 5.51 10.45
C GLU A 144 8.53 6.33 9.42
N SER A 145 8.93 7.53 9.80
CA SER A 145 9.79 8.40 9.01
C SER A 145 11.24 8.22 9.42
N PHE A 146 12.11 8.15 8.43
CA PHE A 146 13.58 8.08 8.59
C PHE A 146 14.26 9.38 8.16
N VAL A 147 13.46 10.42 7.92
CA VAL A 147 13.94 11.73 7.48
C VAL A 147 14.23 12.62 8.69
N GLY A 148 15.40 13.29 8.69
CA GLY A 148 15.80 14.20 9.77
C GLY A 148 16.02 13.44 11.08
N ALA A 149 15.38 13.89 12.17
CA ALA A 149 15.40 13.20 13.46
C ALA A 149 14.57 11.89 13.48
N GLY A 150 13.86 11.57 12.39
CA GLY A 150 12.91 10.47 12.33
C GLY A 150 11.65 10.72 13.17
N ALA A 151 10.62 9.90 13.00
CA ALA A 151 9.38 9.97 13.78
C ALA A 151 8.53 8.71 13.57
N ARG A 152 7.65 8.41 14.54
CA ARG A 152 6.71 7.29 14.45
C ARG A 152 5.30 7.75 14.84
N TRP A 153 4.31 7.44 13.99
CA TRP A 153 2.89 7.64 14.26
C TRP A 153 2.16 6.31 14.20
N THR A 154 1.51 5.93 15.29
CA THR A 154 0.62 4.76 15.34
C THR A 154 -0.77 5.23 15.71
N TYR A 155 -1.76 5.01 14.86
CA TYR A 155 -3.13 5.46 15.10
C TYR A 155 -4.15 4.54 14.42
N TRP A 156 -5.42 4.70 14.78
CA TRP A 156 -6.50 3.91 14.19
C TRP A 156 -7.20 4.71 13.11
N SER A 157 -7.59 4.05 12.02
CA SER A 157 -8.22 4.68 10.86
C SER A 157 -9.56 5.38 11.14
N GLN A 158 -10.16 5.12 12.30
CA GLN A 158 -11.40 5.75 12.77
C GLN A 158 -11.16 6.87 13.79
N ASP A 159 -9.92 7.03 14.24
CA ASP A 159 -9.53 8.06 15.21
C ASP A 159 -9.10 9.34 14.47
N VAL A 160 -8.85 10.40 15.23
CA VAL A 160 -8.33 11.67 14.71
C VAL A 160 -6.95 11.45 14.11
N LEU A 161 -6.78 11.93 12.88
CA LEU A 161 -5.50 11.91 12.18
C LEU A 161 -4.45 12.70 13.00
N PRO A 162 -3.26 12.14 13.26
CA PRO A 162 -2.29 12.78 14.14
C PRO A 162 -1.65 14.04 13.54
N SER A 163 -1.63 14.14 12.22
CA SER A 163 -1.09 15.27 11.47
C SER A 163 -1.72 15.32 10.09
N LEU A 164 -2.24 16.48 9.70
CA LEU A 164 -2.87 16.67 8.39
C LEU A 164 -1.89 16.44 7.22
N PRO A 165 -0.64 16.96 7.25
CA PRO A 165 0.40 16.59 6.28
C PRO A 165 0.63 15.08 6.15
N LEU A 166 0.66 14.35 7.28
CA LEU A 166 0.84 12.90 7.26
C LEU A 166 -0.30 12.21 6.50
N GLY A 167 -1.55 12.58 6.77
CA GLY A 167 -2.69 12.03 6.04
C GLY A 167 -2.65 12.36 4.55
N ALA A 168 -2.22 13.56 4.16
CA ALA A 168 -2.09 13.93 2.76
C ALA A 168 -0.99 13.13 2.03
N ILE A 169 0.14 12.83 2.70
CA ILE A 169 1.17 11.91 2.18
C ILE A 169 0.55 10.52 1.97
N LEU A 170 -0.11 9.98 2.99
CA LEU A 170 -0.75 8.66 2.91
C LEU A 170 -1.82 8.60 1.81
N TYR A 171 -2.55 9.69 1.60
CA TYR A 171 -3.53 9.82 0.53
C TYR A 171 -2.87 9.64 -0.85
N TRP A 172 -1.76 10.33 -1.12
CA TRP A 172 -1.00 10.16 -2.37
C TRP A 172 -0.42 8.75 -2.51
N LEU A 173 0.18 8.19 -1.46
CA LEU A 173 0.75 6.83 -1.53
C LEU A 173 -0.33 5.77 -1.78
N ALA A 174 -1.54 6.00 -1.26
CA ALA A 174 -2.67 5.13 -1.47
C ALA A 174 -3.17 5.08 -2.93
N ASP A 175 -2.75 6.01 -3.79
CA ASP A 175 -3.08 5.96 -5.23
C ASP A 175 -2.54 4.71 -5.93
N HIS A 176 -1.48 4.11 -5.36
CA HIS A 176 -0.87 2.87 -5.84
C HIS A 176 -1.56 1.61 -5.29
N LEU A 177 -2.39 1.76 -4.26
CA LEU A 177 -3.11 0.65 -3.66
C LEU A 177 -4.46 0.43 -4.37
N ALA A 178 -5.07 -0.72 -4.11
CA ALA A 178 -6.42 -1.04 -4.54
C ALA A 178 -7.28 -1.46 -3.35
N GLY A 179 -8.59 -1.60 -3.55
CA GLY A 179 -9.46 -2.26 -2.58
C GLY A 179 -9.68 -1.51 -1.27
N ALA A 180 -9.63 -2.25 -0.16
CA ALA A 180 -9.96 -1.72 1.17
C ALA A 180 -8.82 -0.86 1.72
N GLU A 181 -7.58 -1.27 1.48
CA GLU A 181 -6.35 -0.62 1.90
C GLU A 181 -6.28 0.83 1.39
N ARG A 182 -6.57 1.02 0.09
CA ARG A 182 -6.68 2.36 -0.50
C ARG A 182 -7.75 3.20 0.19
N ARG A 183 -8.96 2.66 0.33
CA ARG A 183 -10.09 3.40 0.93
C ARG A 183 -9.78 3.84 2.36
N THR A 184 -9.11 2.99 3.13
CA THR A 184 -8.72 3.28 4.50
C THR A 184 -7.72 4.43 4.58
N LEU A 185 -6.67 4.42 3.75
CA LEU A 185 -5.69 5.52 3.73
C LEU A 185 -6.24 6.82 3.12
N GLN A 186 -7.26 6.74 2.26
CA GLN A 186 -7.91 7.90 1.63
C GLN A 186 -9.20 8.37 2.34
N ALA A 187 -9.47 7.88 3.56
CA ALA A 187 -10.73 8.12 4.24
C ALA A 187 -10.93 9.58 4.71
N ASP A 188 -9.85 10.30 5.00
CA ASP A 188 -9.92 11.67 5.53
C ASP A 188 -10.12 12.72 4.41
N PRO A 189 -11.25 13.44 4.39
CA PRO A 189 -11.52 14.45 3.37
C PRO A 189 -10.62 15.69 3.49
N GLN A 190 -10.15 16.04 4.68
CA GLN A 190 -9.21 17.15 4.85
C GLN A 190 -7.85 16.81 4.25
N ALA A 191 -7.37 15.59 4.47
CA ALA A 191 -6.15 15.09 3.85
C ALA A 191 -6.25 15.08 2.32
N ALA A 192 -7.40 14.63 1.78
CA ALA A 192 -7.67 14.66 0.34
C ALA A 192 -7.59 16.07 -0.25
N ARG A 193 -8.19 17.07 0.42
CA ARG A 193 -8.12 18.47 0.00
C ARG A 193 -6.69 19.01 0.02
N LEU A 194 -5.92 18.71 1.06
CA LEU A 194 -4.53 19.16 1.16
C LEU A 194 -3.66 18.53 0.06
N ALA A 195 -3.82 17.21 -0.18
CA ALA A 195 -3.13 16.51 -1.26
C ALA A 195 -3.47 17.09 -2.64
N ALA A 196 -4.73 17.48 -2.87
CA ALA A 196 -5.16 18.15 -4.09
C ALA A 196 -4.57 19.58 -4.22
N GLN A 197 -4.44 20.31 -3.11
CA GLN A 197 -3.81 21.63 -3.10
C GLN A 197 -2.32 21.56 -3.45
N TRP A 198 -1.61 20.52 -3.00
CA TRP A 198 -0.21 20.30 -3.38
C TRP A 198 -0.07 20.06 -4.89
N LEU A 199 -0.94 19.24 -5.47
CA LEU A 199 -0.98 19.03 -6.93
C LEU A 199 -1.23 20.34 -7.69
N ALA A 200 -2.18 21.14 -7.23
CA ALA A 200 -2.54 22.42 -7.86
C ALA A 200 -1.43 23.49 -7.71
N GLY A 201 -0.81 23.56 -6.53
CA GLY A 201 0.28 24.50 -6.23
C GLY A 201 1.54 24.21 -7.04
N ASP A 202 1.87 22.92 -7.26
CA ASP A 202 3.00 22.52 -8.09
C ASP A 202 2.74 22.81 -9.59
N THR A 203 1.47 22.79 -10.05
CA THR A 203 1.11 23.27 -11.40
C THR A 203 1.03 24.79 -11.54
N ALA A 204 0.79 25.54 -10.46
CA ALA A 204 0.69 26.99 -10.50
C ALA A 204 2.04 27.68 -10.80
N VAL A 205 3.17 27.01 -10.52
CA VAL A 205 4.50 27.51 -10.91
C VAL A 205 4.69 27.50 -12.43
N PHE A 206 3.90 26.70 -13.18
CA PHE A 206 3.94 26.65 -14.64
C PHE A 206 2.96 27.60 -15.33
N PHE A 207 2.01 28.18 -14.60
CA PHE A 207 1.09 29.19 -15.09
C PHE A 207 1.16 30.42 -14.19
N HIS A 208 2.16 31.27 -14.43
CA HIS A 208 2.04 32.69 -14.11
C HIS A 208 1.31 33.37 -15.28
N PRO A 209 -0.02 33.61 -15.25
CA PRO A 209 -0.59 34.64 -16.10
C PRO A 209 -0.28 35.98 -15.43
N SER A 210 0.80 36.63 -15.85
CA SER A 210 0.94 38.07 -15.65
C SER A 210 -0.01 38.82 -16.59
N VAL A 211 -1.32 38.60 -16.46
CA VAL A 211 -2.35 39.42 -17.12
C VAL A 211 -3.62 39.40 -16.25
N PRO A 212 -4.18 40.55 -15.85
CA PRO A 212 -5.46 40.59 -15.16
C PRO A 212 -6.58 40.21 -16.14
N MET A 213 -7.24 39.07 -15.87
CA MET A 213 -8.42 38.64 -16.62
C MET A 213 -9.65 39.41 -16.12
N THR A 214 -9.96 40.52 -16.78
CA THR A 214 -11.31 41.06 -16.81
C THR A 214 -12.01 40.49 -18.04
N ALA A 215 -13.16 39.87 -17.82
CA ALA A 215 -14.21 39.54 -18.80
C ALA A 215 -13.88 38.47 -19.88
N MET A 216 -14.53 37.31 -19.77
CA MET A 216 -15.59 36.98 -20.74
C MET A 216 -16.44 35.79 -20.27
N ASN A 217 -17.75 36.02 -20.29
CA ASN A 217 -18.80 35.06 -20.03
C ASN A 217 -19.03 34.10 -21.22
N THR A 218 -19.55 32.93 -20.88
CA THR A 218 -20.46 32.04 -21.65
C THR A 218 -20.02 31.48 -23.00
N VAL A 219 -19.87 30.13 -23.07
CA VAL A 219 -20.69 29.26 -23.95
C VAL A 219 -20.72 27.80 -23.47
N SER A 220 -21.84 27.14 -23.77
CA SER A 220 -22.34 25.85 -23.27
C SER A 220 -21.77 24.58 -23.93
N SER A 221 -21.89 23.47 -23.17
CA SER A 221 -22.33 22.10 -23.55
C SER A 221 -21.69 21.35 -24.74
N GLY A 222 -21.13 20.17 -24.44
CA GLY A 222 -20.85 19.12 -25.42
C GLY A 222 -20.71 17.75 -24.75
N SER A 223 -21.65 16.84 -25.05
CA SER A 223 -21.82 15.50 -24.47
C SER A 223 -20.71 14.50 -24.81
N ALA A 224 -20.39 13.60 -23.87
CA ALA A 224 -19.44 12.49 -24.05
C ALA A 224 -20.15 11.16 -24.41
N PRO A 225 -19.60 10.31 -25.30
CA PRO A 225 -20.18 9.00 -25.59
C PRO A 225 -19.64 7.90 -24.66
N ALA A 226 -20.53 6.99 -24.28
CA ALA A 226 -20.28 5.85 -23.40
C ALA A 226 -19.48 4.73 -24.09
N ARG A 227 -18.44 4.22 -23.42
CA ARG A 227 -17.61 3.08 -23.88
C ARG A 227 -18.08 1.77 -23.26
N ARG A 228 -18.60 0.85 -24.08
CA ARG A 228 -18.97 -0.54 -23.71
C ARG A 228 -17.74 -1.33 -23.25
N ARG A 229 -17.90 -2.07 -22.15
CA ARG A 229 -16.95 -3.09 -21.67
C ARG A 229 -17.25 -4.43 -22.35
N THR A 230 -16.26 -5.01 -23.02
CA THR A 230 -16.26 -6.41 -23.46
C THR A 230 -15.53 -7.25 -22.41
N THR A 231 -16.23 -8.20 -21.81
CA THR A 231 -15.66 -9.20 -20.89
C THR A 231 -15.14 -10.39 -21.68
N VAL A 232 -13.85 -10.67 -21.57
CA VAL A 232 -13.20 -11.88 -22.10
C VAL A 232 -13.26 -12.97 -21.01
N PRO A 233 -13.65 -14.23 -21.29
CA PRO A 233 -13.71 -15.27 -20.28
C PRO A 233 -12.29 -15.76 -19.92
N ALA A 234 -12.00 -15.85 -18.62
CA ALA A 234 -10.77 -16.42 -18.11
C ALA A 234 -10.71 -17.94 -18.41
N ALA A 235 -9.57 -18.39 -18.95
CA ALA A 235 -9.26 -19.79 -19.18
C ALA A 235 -9.31 -20.59 -17.86
N ARG A 236 -10.19 -21.60 -17.81
CA ARG A 236 -10.37 -22.51 -16.67
C ARG A 236 -9.24 -23.56 -16.65
N ASN A 237 -8.26 -23.42 -15.77
CA ASN A 237 -7.28 -24.48 -15.50
C ASN A 237 -7.86 -25.47 -14.46
N LYS A 238 -7.82 -26.77 -14.77
CA LYS A 238 -8.36 -27.89 -13.96
C LYS A 238 -7.76 -27.97 -12.55
N SER A 239 -6.53 -27.49 -12.35
CA SER A 239 -5.89 -27.47 -11.02
C SER A 239 -6.64 -26.57 -10.01
N TRP A 240 -7.32 -25.52 -10.47
CA TRP A 240 -8.08 -24.61 -9.61
C TRP A 240 -9.41 -25.21 -9.13
N GLN A 241 -10.02 -26.09 -9.92
CA GLN A 241 -11.28 -26.74 -9.56
C GLN A 241 -11.08 -27.69 -8.37
N SER A 242 -9.97 -28.43 -8.34
CA SER A 242 -9.65 -29.33 -7.21
C SER A 242 -9.38 -28.56 -5.91
N ILE A 243 -8.72 -27.39 -5.98
CA ILE A 243 -8.48 -26.53 -4.80
C ILE A 243 -9.80 -25.96 -4.26
N MET A 244 -10.68 -25.47 -5.15
CA MET A 244 -11.98 -24.92 -4.74
C MET A 244 -12.92 -25.97 -4.16
N ALA A 245 -12.90 -27.20 -4.67
CA ALA A 245 -13.75 -28.29 -4.20
C ALA A 245 -13.44 -28.71 -2.75
N VAL A 246 -12.16 -28.68 -2.36
CA VAL A 246 -11.75 -28.98 -0.98
C VAL A 246 -12.11 -27.83 -0.02
N MET A 247 -11.95 -26.58 -0.46
CA MET A 247 -12.32 -25.40 0.33
C MET A 247 -13.82 -25.27 0.59
N ALA A 248 -14.67 -25.86 -0.26
CA ALA A 248 -16.12 -25.88 -0.06
C ALA A 248 -16.58 -26.97 0.93
N GLY A 249 -15.68 -27.87 1.34
CA GLY A 249 -15.95 -28.97 2.29
C GLY A 249 -15.41 -28.73 3.71
N MET A 250 -14.84 -27.56 3.99
CA MET A 250 -14.43 -27.10 5.33
C MET A 250 -15.42 -26.05 5.84
#